data_AF-W5W881-F1
#
_entry.id   AF-W5W881-F1
#
_cell.length_a   1.000
_cell.length_b   1.000
_cell.length_c   1.000
_cell.angle_alpha   90.00
_cell.angle_beta   90.00
_cell.angle_gamma   90.00
#
_symmetry.space_group_name_H-M   'P 1'
#
loop_
_entity.id
_entity.type
_entity.pdbx_description
1 polymer ?
#
loop_
_entity_poly.entity_id
_entity_poly.type
_entity_poly.pdbx_seq_one_letter_code
_entity_poly.pdbx_strand_id
1 'polypeptide(L)'
;MTASSLIHYTAAGTPSTNNIQTWITGNLIPLLLLAVALLLLWLGGGKGDNAGVMRRLGGVIVALAIIGIALTGAGVDIGKWLAGLFTG
;
A
#
# COMPACT_ATOMS: atom_id res chain seq x y z
N MET A 1 17.30 43.24 -21.02
CA MET A 1 16.69 42.11 -20.30
C MET A 1 15.20 42.13 -20.64
N THR A 2 14.82 41.41 -21.70
CA THR A 2 13.49 41.51 -22.32
C THR A 2 12.55 40.44 -21.75
N ALA A 3 11.25 40.75 -21.67
CA ALA A 3 10.19 40.00 -20.97
C ALA A 3 10.07 38.49 -21.29
N SER A 4 10.80 37.98 -22.28
CA SER A 4 10.94 36.55 -22.59
C SER A 4 11.51 35.72 -21.43
N SER A 5 12.38 36.29 -20.59
CA SER A 5 12.95 35.57 -19.44
C SER A 5 11.97 35.39 -18.28
N LEU A 6 10.84 36.10 -18.26
CA LEU A 6 9.83 36.03 -17.20
C LEU A 6 8.79 34.92 -17.46
N ILE A 7 8.57 34.55 -18.73
CA ILE A 7 7.62 33.50 -19.13
C ILE A 7 8.15 32.09 -18.80
N HIS A 8 9.48 31.93 -18.64
CA HIS A 8 10.08 30.66 -18.25
C HIS A 8 9.84 30.28 -16.78
N TYR A 9 9.52 31.24 -15.90
CA TYR A 9 9.29 30.99 -14.47
C TYR A 9 7.82 30.69 -14.13
N THR A 10 6.87 31.02 -15.02
CA THR A 10 5.44 30.76 -14.81
C THR A 10 4.98 29.40 -15.34
N ALA A 11 5.89 28.62 -15.94
CA ALA A 11 5.66 27.21 -16.29
C ALA A 11 6.06 26.24 -15.15
N ALA A 12 6.30 26.75 -13.94
CA ALA A 12 6.35 25.94 -12.72
C ALA A 12 4.92 25.43 -12.45
N GLY A 13 4.56 24.35 -13.16
CA GLY A 13 3.25 23.73 -13.10
C GLY A 13 2.81 23.46 -11.66
N THR A 14 1.49 23.47 -11.47
CA THR A 14 0.78 23.11 -10.24
C THR A 14 1.58 22.11 -9.40
N PRO A 15 1.82 22.36 -8.09
CA PRO A 15 2.61 21.48 -7.25
C PRO A 15 2.18 20.01 -7.43
N SER A 16 3.00 19.25 -8.14
CA SER A 16 2.69 17.87 -8.51
C SER A 16 3.28 16.94 -7.46
N THR A 17 2.42 16.13 -6.86
CA THR A 17 2.86 15.09 -5.91
C THR A 17 3.37 13.83 -6.62
N ASN A 18 3.42 13.81 -7.95
CA ASN A 18 3.78 12.61 -8.73
C ASN A 18 5.19 12.09 -8.42
N ASN A 19 6.15 12.99 -8.17
CA ASN A 19 7.53 12.59 -7.82
C ASN A 19 7.59 11.94 -6.44
N ILE A 20 6.84 12.47 -5.48
CA ILE A 20 6.74 11.90 -4.12
C ILE A 20 5.98 10.58 -4.18
N GLN A 21 4.88 10.50 -4.93
CA GLN A 21 4.11 9.28 -5.11
C GLN A 21 4.97 8.17 -5.73
N THR A 22 5.70 8.47 -6.81
CA THR A 22 6.60 7.53 -7.48
C THR A 22 7.72 7.06 -6.56
N TRP A 23 8.30 7.97 -5.76
CA TRP A 23 9.31 7.60 -4.78
C TRP A 23 8.73 6.69 -3.68
N ILE A 24 7.53 6.99 -3.16
CA ILE A 24 6.85 6.17 -2.15
C ILE A 24 6.55 4.78 -2.71
N THR A 25 5.91 4.69 -3.89
CA THR A 25 5.49 3.41 -4.46
C THR A 25 6.68 2.56 -4.91
N GLY A 26 7.75 3.18 -5.40
CA GLY A 26 8.96 2.47 -5.84
C GLY A 26 9.91 2.05 -4.72
N ASN A 27 9.84 2.66 -3.53
CA ASN A 27 10.82 2.43 -2.46
C ASN A 27 10.15 2.08 -1.13
N LEU A 28 9.31 2.98 -0.61
CA LEU A 28 8.75 2.85 0.73
C LEU A 28 7.78 1.68 0.82
N ILE A 29 6.93 1.50 -0.18
CA ILE A 29 5.92 0.42 -0.19
C ILE A 29 6.60 -0.97 -0.21
N PRO A 30 7.57 -1.27 -1.09
CA PRO A 30 8.34 -2.52 -1.03
C PRO A 30 9.01 -2.77 0.33
N LEU A 31 9.61 -1.73 0.94
CA LEU A 31 10.25 -1.84 2.25
C LEU A 31 9.26 -2.16 3.36
N LEU A 32 8.07 -1.55 3.35
CA LEU A 32 7.01 -1.85 4.30
C LEU A 32 6.50 -3.28 4.15
N LEU A 33 6.31 -3.76 2.92
CA LEU A 33 5.94 -5.15 2.65
C LEU A 33 7.02 -6.13 3.15
N LEU A 34 8.30 -5.81 2.93
CA LEU A 34 9.41 -6.59 3.46
C LEU A 34 9.43 -6.60 4.99
N ALA A 35 9.27 -5.44 5.62
CA ALA A 35 9.21 -5.33 7.08
C ALA A 35 8.08 -6.19 7.66
N VAL A 36 6.89 -6.14 7.05
CA VAL A 36 5.75 -6.97 7.42
C VAL A 36 6.04 -8.46 7.24
N ALA A 37 6.69 -8.85 6.13
CA ALA A 37 7.08 -10.24 5.87
C ALA A 37 8.09 -10.77 6.90
N LEU A 38 9.05 -9.94 7.32
CA LEU A 38 9.99 -10.28 8.38
C LEU A 38 9.30 -10.38 9.75
N LEU A 39 8.34 -9.50 10.02
CA LEU A 39 7.53 -9.53 11.23
C LEU A 39 6.71 -10.83 11.29
N LEU A 40 6.11 -11.24 10.17
CA LEU A 40 5.43 -12.54 10.01
C LEU A 40 6.34 -13.71 10.30
N LEU A 41 7.54 -13.71 9.71
CA LEU A 41 8.55 -14.75 9.92
C LEU A 41 8.93 -14.85 11.40
N TRP A 42 9.11 -13.71 12.06
CA TRP A 42 9.42 -13.65 13.49
C TRP A 42 8.26 -14.13 14.38
N LEU A 43 7.02 -13.82 14.03
CA LEU A 43 5.83 -14.26 14.76
C LEU A 43 5.55 -15.77 14.62
N GLY A 44 5.99 -16.40 13.53
CA GLY A 44 5.79 -17.83 13.25
C GLY A 44 6.85 -18.77 13.82
N GLY A 45 7.98 -18.27 14.33
CA GLY A 45 9.12 -19.08 14.80
C GLY A 45 9.02 -19.64 16.22
N GLY A 46 7.91 -19.38 16.94
CA GLY A 46 7.73 -19.80 18.34
C GLY A 46 7.26 -21.25 18.50
N LYS A 47 7.86 -21.99 19.44
CA LYS A 47 7.50 -23.37 19.82
C LYS A 47 5.99 -23.52 20.10
N GLY A 48 5.28 -24.23 19.23
CA GLY A 48 4.08 -25.04 19.53
C GLY A 48 2.81 -24.33 20.02
N ASP A 49 2.77 -23.01 20.14
CA ASP A 49 1.56 -22.26 20.50
C ASP A 49 0.80 -21.82 19.24
N ASN A 50 0.05 -22.76 18.66
CA ASN A 50 -0.72 -22.51 17.43
C ASN A 50 -1.84 -21.47 17.64
N ALA A 51 -2.32 -21.28 18.88
CA ALA A 51 -3.34 -20.27 19.18
C ALA A 51 -2.73 -18.86 19.21
N GLY A 52 -1.58 -18.71 19.87
CA GLY A 52 -0.82 -17.47 19.92
C GLY A 52 -0.30 -17.04 18.53
N VAL A 53 0.13 -18.01 17.72
CA VAL A 53 0.59 -17.79 16.35
C VAL A 53 -0.56 -17.38 15.43
N MET A 54 -1.71 -18.04 15.49
CA MET A 54 -2.86 -17.68 14.64
C MET A 54 -3.40 -16.28 14.92
N ARG A 55 -3.37 -15.83 16.19
CA ARG A 55 -3.76 -14.46 16.56
C ARG A 55 -2.84 -13.40 15.92
N ARG A 56 -1.57 -13.74 15.75
CA ARG A 56 -0.55 -12.87 15.15
C ARG A 56 -0.60 -12.91 13.62
N LEU A 57 -0.67 -14.11 13.04
CA LEU A 57 -0.77 -14.32 11.60
C LEU A 57 -2.05 -13.71 11.01
N GLY A 58 -3.19 -13.85 11.70
CA GLY A 58 -4.46 -13.26 11.25
C GLY A 58 -4.36 -11.74 11.08
N GLY A 59 -3.75 -11.03 12.04
CA GLY A 59 -3.58 -9.58 11.95
C GLY A 59 -2.69 -9.15 10.77
N VAL A 60 -1.65 -9.93 10.47
CA VAL A 60 -0.75 -9.55 9.39
C VAL A 60 -1.30 -9.91 8.00
N ILE A 61 -2.03 -11.03 7.86
CA ILE A 61 -2.74 -11.35 6.62
C ILE A 61 -3.72 -10.22 6.26
N VAL A 62 -4.44 -9.69 7.25
CA VAL A 62 -5.35 -8.54 7.06
C VAL A 62 -4.59 -7.29 6.63
N ALA A 63 -3.45 -6.97 7.26
CA ALA A 63 -2.63 -5.83 6.87
C ALA A 63 -2.12 -5.94 5.42
N LEU A 64 -1.65 -7.12 5.02
CA LEU A 64 -1.20 -7.40 3.65
C LEU A 64 -2.34 -7.29 2.64
N ALA A 65 -3.53 -7.80 2.99
CA ALA A 65 -4.72 -7.69 2.13
C ALA A 65 -5.11 -6.23 1.90
N ILE A 66 -5.12 -5.39 2.95
CA ILE A 66 -5.43 -3.96 2.84
C ILE A 66 -4.42 -3.24 1.94
N ILE A 67 -3.13 -3.51 2.11
CA ILE A 67 -2.09 -2.90 1.28
C ILE A 67 -2.23 -3.35 -0.19
N GLY A 68 -2.45 -4.65 -0.44
CA GLY A 68 -2.65 -5.17 -1.79
C GLY A 68 -3.87 -4.55 -2.49
N ILE A 69 -4.97 -4.37 -1.76
CA ILE A 69 -6.18 -3.70 -2.26
C ILE A 69 -5.91 -2.23 -2.58
N ALA A 70 -5.19 -1.52 -1.72
CA ALA A 70 -4.86 -0.10 -1.93
C ALA A 70 -3.94 0.12 -3.15
N LEU A 71 -3.03 -0.81 -3.42
CA LEU A 71 -2.09 -0.71 -4.55
C LEU A 71 -2.73 -1.06 -5.90
N THR A 72 -3.64 -2.04 -5.90
CA THR A 72 -4.23 -2.57 -7.13
C THR A 72 -5.55 -1.90 -7.51
N GLY A 73 -6.19 -1.20 -6.58
CA GLY A 73 -7.54 -0.67 -6.76
C GLY A 73 -8.63 -1.75 -6.78
N ALA A 74 -8.29 -3.02 -6.47
CA ALA A 74 -9.21 -4.16 -6.51
C ALA A 74 -10.37 -4.09 -5.50
N GLY A 75 -10.40 -3.08 -4.63
CA GLY A 75 -11.39 -2.96 -3.56
C GLY A 75 -12.83 -2.87 -4.05
N VAL A 76 -13.05 -2.23 -5.21
CA VAL A 76 -14.39 -2.12 -5.81
C VAL A 76 -14.90 -3.48 -6.30
N ASP A 77 -14.04 -4.25 -6.97
CA ASP A 77 -14.43 -5.55 -7.52
C ASP A 77 -14.64 -6.60 -6.42
N ILE A 78 -13.81 -6.57 -5.37
CA ILE A 78 -13.99 -7.40 -4.17
C ILE A 78 -15.28 -7.00 -3.44
N GLY A 79 -15.57 -5.71 -3.31
CA GLY A 79 -16.80 -5.21 -2.70
C GLY A 79 -18.06 -5.62 -3.46
N LYS A 80 -18.03 -5.54 -4.80
CA LYS A 80 -19.13 -6.02 -5.66
C LYS A 80 -19.34 -7.53 -5.54
N TRP A 81 -18.26 -8.31 -5.53
CA TRP A 81 -18.33 -9.76 -5.32
C TRP A 81 -18.95 -10.11 -3.97
N LEU A 82 -18.50 -9.47 -2.88
CA LEU A 82 -19.07 -9.66 -1.54
C LEU A 82 -20.54 -9.25 -1.47
N ALA A 83 -20.92 -8.12 -2.07
CA ALA A 83 -22.32 -7.69 -2.13
C ALA A 83 -23.18 -8.72 -2.87
N GLY A 84 -22.67 -9.30 -3.95
CA GLY A 84 -23.32 -10.39 -4.70
C GLY A 84 -23.63 -11.63 -3.87
N LEU A 85 -22.87 -11.90 -2.80
CA LEU A 85 -23.15 -13.02 -1.89
C LEU A 85 -24.41 -12.81 -1.05
N PHE A 86 -24.85 -11.57 -0.87
CA PHE A 86 -26.03 -11.22 -0.07
C PHE A 86 -27.23 -10.80 -0.91
N THR A 87 -27.02 -10.38 -2.16
CA THR A 87 -28.10 -9.85 -3.00
C THR A 87 -28.74 -10.87 -3.92
N GLY A 88 -28.13 -12.04 -4.15
CA GLY A 88 -28.72 -13.14 -4.94
C GLY A 88 -29.01 -12.78 -6.39
#